data_AF-A0A443KJC6-F1
#
_entry.id   AF-A0A443KJC6-F1
#
_cell.length_a   1.000
_cell.length_b   1.000
_cell.length_c   1.000
_cell.angle_alpha   90.00
_cell.angle_beta   90.00
_cell.angle_gamma   90.00
#
_symmetry.space_group_name_H-M   'P 1'
#
loop_
_entity.id
_entity.type
_entity.pdbx_description
1 polymer ?
#
loop_
_entity_poly.entity_id
_entity_poly.type
_entity_poly.pdbx_seq_one_letter_code
_entity_poly.pdbx_strand_id
1 'polypeptide(L)'
;MPRSSPPSLREIPAIGKRAPAPCSYRRSPAQIHAPIAYLPTHGQNVTGVFRSPQFHPCFRVSPVVRRGRISVTTTARTAANTLTATLNPRIRHSGFAALVTSAEDAAAMIGNGATVGMSGFTGSGYPKAVPTALAARAEAEHAEGRPFRVRVLTGASTGPELDGVLARADAIEFRTPFNTDPFLRDRINKGETDYVDMHLSQLAPMVWGGIYGDLDVAVVEISGITENGQLIPSASIGNNKTWLDRADRIILEVNSWQSAELEGMHDVYYGTRLPPNRVPIPLIRPDDRIGQPYFDVDFSKVVAVVETDAPDRNAPFTPPDENARLIAGHLIEFLEHEVKRGRLPRSLLPIQSGVGNVPNAVMTGLCDAPFDPMTAYTEVVQDGMLDMLDAGALRLASATAFSLSTDAAERFNSNAGAYRGKLILRPQEISNHPELVRRLGVIAMNGLIEADIYGNVNSTHVMGSRIQNGIGGSGDFARNSFMSIFLTPSTAKGGKISAIVPMAAHVDHISQDVQVIVTEQGLADLRGLAPKKRAAALIRNCAHPSYRPLLEDYFARAMRDSWGLHAPRILPEALSWHQRYIETGSMMP
;
A
#
# COMPACT_ATOMS: atom_id res chain seq x y z
N MET A 1 -16.06 -46.61 56.99
CA MET A 1 -16.50 -45.29 56.46
C MET A 1 -16.11 -45.18 54.99
N PRO A 2 -16.80 -44.36 54.18
CA PRO A 2 -17.30 -44.83 52.87
C PRO A 2 -16.36 -44.59 51.68
N ARG A 3 -16.56 -45.39 50.63
CA ARG A 3 -16.19 -45.03 49.25
C ARG A 3 -17.46 -44.58 48.53
N SER A 4 -17.41 -43.41 47.89
CA SER A 4 -18.51 -42.86 47.09
C SER A 4 -18.43 -43.32 45.63
N SER A 5 -19.58 -43.71 45.08
CA SER A 5 -19.74 -44.07 43.66
C SER A 5 -19.89 -42.81 42.78
N PRO A 6 -19.50 -42.86 41.50
CA PRO A 6 -19.75 -41.76 40.56
C PRO A 6 -21.23 -41.69 40.14
N PRO A 7 -21.74 -40.51 39.74
CA PRO A 7 -23.14 -40.33 39.35
C PRO A 7 -23.45 -40.87 37.95
N SER A 8 -24.70 -41.26 37.73
CA SER A 8 -25.20 -41.80 36.46
C SER A 8 -25.44 -40.72 35.40
N LEU A 9 -25.24 -41.10 34.14
CA LEU A 9 -25.63 -40.33 32.96
C LEU A 9 -27.14 -40.12 32.92
N ARG A 10 -27.59 -38.88 32.74
CA ARG A 10 -28.99 -38.56 32.46
C ARG A 10 -29.30 -38.69 30.97
N GLU A 11 -30.54 -39.06 30.70
CA GLU A 11 -31.06 -39.40 29.38
C GLU A 11 -31.12 -38.19 28.44
N ILE A 12 -30.80 -38.40 27.16
CA ILE A 12 -31.01 -37.44 26.07
C ILE A 12 -32.35 -37.77 25.40
N PRO A 13 -33.33 -36.85 25.35
CA PRO A 13 -34.61 -37.12 24.69
C PRO A 13 -34.47 -37.18 23.16
N ALA A 14 -35.24 -38.08 22.54
CA ALA A 14 -35.10 -38.41 21.12
C ALA A 14 -35.49 -37.26 20.17
N ILE A 15 -34.68 -37.07 19.13
CA ILE A 15 -34.98 -36.15 18.02
C ILE A 15 -36.09 -36.76 17.14
N GLY A 16 -37.25 -36.12 17.14
CA GLY A 16 -38.39 -36.53 16.31
C GLY A 16 -38.15 -36.34 14.81
N LYS A 17 -38.44 -37.37 14.02
CA LYS A 17 -38.42 -37.31 12.55
C LYS A 17 -39.45 -36.30 12.03
N ARG A 18 -39.02 -35.26 11.31
CA ARG A 18 -39.89 -34.47 10.41
C ARG A 18 -39.52 -34.78 8.95
N ALA A 19 -40.53 -35.06 8.14
CA ALA A 19 -40.38 -35.31 6.72
C ALA A 19 -40.07 -34.02 5.94
N PRO A 20 -39.32 -34.08 4.81
CA PRO A 20 -39.09 -32.92 3.96
C PRO A 20 -40.34 -32.58 3.13
N ALA A 21 -40.67 -31.29 3.06
CA ALA A 21 -41.68 -30.78 2.12
C ALA A 21 -41.11 -30.69 0.69
N PRO A 22 -41.91 -30.91 -0.36
CA PRO A 22 -41.43 -30.91 -1.74
C PRO A 22 -41.18 -29.49 -2.26
N CYS A 23 -39.96 -29.23 -2.75
CA CYS A 23 -39.61 -28.00 -3.44
C CYS A 23 -40.08 -28.07 -4.91
N SER A 24 -40.99 -27.18 -5.31
CA SER A 24 -41.63 -27.21 -6.63
C SER A 24 -40.85 -26.41 -7.68
N TYR A 25 -39.94 -27.09 -8.39
CA TYR A 25 -39.32 -26.55 -9.60
C TYR A 25 -40.32 -26.46 -10.76
N ARG A 26 -40.83 -25.25 -11.07
CA ARG A 26 -41.50 -24.98 -12.34
C ARG A 26 -40.45 -24.82 -13.44
N ARG A 27 -40.38 -25.79 -14.37
CA ARG A 27 -39.81 -25.57 -15.70
C ARG A 27 -40.85 -24.87 -16.59
N SER A 28 -40.40 -23.93 -17.41
CA SER A 28 -41.11 -23.44 -18.58
C SER A 28 -40.11 -23.37 -19.75
N PRO A 29 -40.37 -24.05 -20.88
CA PRO A 29 -39.53 -23.96 -22.07
C PRO A 29 -40.16 -23.03 -23.13
N ALA A 30 -39.33 -22.18 -23.75
CA ALA A 30 -39.66 -21.57 -25.04
C ALA A 30 -38.35 -21.33 -25.82
N GLN A 31 -38.14 -22.09 -26.88
CA GLN A 31 -37.11 -21.84 -27.90
C GLN A 31 -37.66 -20.84 -28.92
N ILE A 32 -36.83 -19.91 -29.40
CA ILE A 32 -36.93 -19.39 -30.78
C ILE A 32 -35.51 -19.30 -31.37
N HIS A 33 -35.38 -19.65 -32.65
CA HIS A 33 -34.13 -19.74 -33.42
C HIS A 33 -33.63 -18.36 -33.93
N ALA A 34 -32.30 -18.12 -33.83
CA ALA A 34 -31.31 -17.96 -34.93
C ALA A 34 -31.61 -17.03 -36.16
N PRO A 35 -30.61 -16.67 -37.03
CA PRO A 35 -29.21 -16.24 -36.79
C PRO A 35 -28.67 -15.13 -37.77
N ILE A 36 -27.37 -14.77 -37.68
CA ILE A 36 -26.52 -13.96 -38.64
C ILE A 36 -26.98 -12.46 -38.85
N ALA A 37 -26.28 -11.48 -39.47
CA ALA A 37 -24.95 -11.38 -40.11
C ALA A 37 -24.25 -9.97 -40.11
N TYR A 38 -22.91 -9.99 -39.92
CA TYR A 38 -21.83 -9.27 -40.64
C TYR A 38 -21.96 -7.82 -41.24
N LEU A 39 -21.09 -6.93 -40.73
CA LEU A 39 -20.28 -5.87 -41.40
C LEU A 39 -20.94 -4.60 -42.04
N PRO A 40 -20.15 -3.50 -42.31
CA PRO A 40 -20.60 -2.11 -42.17
C PRO A 40 -20.50 -1.24 -43.45
N THR A 41 -20.94 0.03 -43.39
CA THR A 41 -20.48 1.11 -44.30
C THR A 41 -20.68 2.53 -43.71
N HIS A 42 -19.96 3.51 -44.29
CA HIS A 42 -20.13 4.97 -44.13
C HIS A 42 -21.60 5.43 -44.31
N GLY A 43 -22.08 6.59 -43.84
CA GLY A 43 -21.44 7.79 -43.30
C GLY A 43 -21.78 9.02 -44.17
N GLN A 44 -22.38 10.08 -43.61
CA GLN A 44 -22.34 11.47 -44.12
C GLN A 44 -23.04 12.47 -43.18
N ASN A 45 -22.60 13.74 -43.22
CA ASN A 45 -23.18 14.87 -42.51
C ASN A 45 -24.45 15.40 -43.20
N VAL A 46 -25.44 15.89 -42.43
CA VAL A 46 -26.26 17.04 -42.85
C VAL A 46 -26.49 17.97 -41.66
N THR A 47 -26.30 19.26 -41.88
CA THR A 47 -26.49 20.37 -40.94
C THR A 47 -27.96 20.74 -40.75
N GLY A 48 -28.39 20.98 -39.51
CA GLY A 48 -29.73 21.49 -39.17
C GLY A 48 -29.67 22.84 -38.44
N VAL A 49 -29.88 23.94 -39.17
CA VAL A 49 -29.95 25.30 -38.61
C VAL A 49 -31.39 25.60 -38.16
N PHE A 50 -31.58 26.06 -36.92
CA PHE A 50 -32.79 26.81 -36.55
C PHE A 50 -32.46 28.05 -35.70
N ARG A 51 -33.27 29.10 -35.93
CA ARG A 51 -32.98 30.49 -35.53
C ARG A 51 -33.54 30.86 -34.16
N SER A 52 -32.91 31.87 -33.57
CA SER A 52 -33.42 32.67 -32.45
C SER A 52 -34.65 33.53 -32.83
N PRO A 53 -35.34 34.07 -31.81
CA PRO A 53 -35.92 35.40 -31.92
C PRO A 53 -35.43 36.39 -30.85
N GLN A 54 -35.23 37.63 -31.31
CA GLN A 54 -35.11 38.87 -30.53
C GLN A 54 -36.40 39.71 -30.74
N PHE A 55 -36.72 40.80 -30.04
CA PHE A 55 -36.03 41.65 -29.04
C PHE A 55 -37.12 42.39 -28.22
N HIS A 56 -36.85 42.86 -26.99
CA HIS A 56 -36.89 44.30 -26.60
C HIS A 56 -37.07 44.57 -25.09
N PRO A 57 -36.36 45.58 -24.53
CA PRO A 57 -36.60 46.11 -23.18
C PRO A 57 -37.45 47.39 -23.19
N CYS A 58 -38.18 47.66 -22.10
CA CYS A 58 -38.90 48.91 -21.88
C CYS A 58 -38.14 49.84 -20.91
N PHE A 59 -37.67 50.99 -21.41
CA PHE A 59 -37.28 52.14 -20.59
C PHE A 59 -38.47 53.10 -20.43
N ARG A 60 -38.56 53.78 -19.27
CA ARG A 60 -39.42 54.95 -19.06
C ARG A 60 -38.60 56.06 -18.37
N VAL A 61 -38.73 57.30 -18.86
CA VAL A 61 -38.03 58.48 -18.36
C VAL A 61 -38.99 59.68 -18.38
N SER A 62 -39.03 60.48 -17.31
CA SER A 62 -39.39 61.93 -17.21
C SER A 62 -39.81 62.30 -15.77
N PRO A 63 -39.74 63.58 -15.32
CA PRO A 63 -38.63 64.53 -15.48
C PRO A 63 -38.30 65.38 -14.21
N VAL A 64 -37.05 65.85 -14.13
CA VAL A 64 -36.53 67.13 -13.56
C VAL A 64 -37.26 67.88 -12.41
N VAL A 65 -36.56 68.09 -11.28
CA VAL A 65 -36.47 69.38 -10.54
C VAL A 65 -35.05 69.58 -9.99
N ARG A 66 -34.53 70.83 -9.98
CA ARG A 66 -33.18 71.22 -9.51
C ARG A 66 -33.12 71.60 -8.02
N ARG A 67 -31.96 71.42 -7.35
CA ARG A 67 -31.18 72.47 -6.65
C ARG A 67 -29.96 71.91 -5.89
N GLY A 68 -28.92 72.74 -5.70
CA GLY A 68 -27.91 72.58 -4.64
C GLY A 68 -26.49 72.17 -5.10
N ARG A 69 -25.53 73.09 -5.00
CA ARG A 69 -24.08 72.79 -5.02
C ARG A 69 -23.62 72.34 -3.62
N ILE A 70 -22.58 71.50 -3.54
CA ILE A 70 -21.37 71.73 -2.73
C ILE A 70 -20.28 70.78 -3.25
N SER A 71 -19.05 71.26 -3.36
CA SER A 71 -17.86 70.48 -3.73
C SER A 71 -17.20 69.90 -2.48
N VAL A 72 -16.85 68.62 -2.49
CA VAL A 72 -15.84 68.06 -1.59
C VAL A 72 -14.88 67.22 -2.42
N THR A 73 -13.59 67.57 -2.37
CA THR A 73 -12.51 66.89 -3.05
C THR A 73 -12.05 65.72 -2.19
N THR A 74 -12.22 64.49 -2.66
CA THR A 74 -11.63 63.31 -2.01
C THR A 74 -10.94 62.45 -3.04
N THR A 75 -9.64 62.68 -3.23
CA THR A 75 -8.76 61.79 -4.00
C THR A 75 -8.58 60.47 -3.25
N ALA A 76 -9.45 59.50 -3.51
CA ALA A 76 -9.25 58.13 -3.08
C ALA A 76 -8.05 57.56 -3.83
N ARG A 77 -6.87 57.54 -3.17
CA ARG A 77 -5.77 56.66 -3.57
C ARG A 77 -6.25 55.23 -3.34
N THR A 78 -6.70 54.56 -4.39
CA THR A 78 -6.69 53.10 -4.44
C THR A 78 -5.23 52.65 -4.36
N ALA A 79 -4.78 52.35 -3.14
CA ALA A 79 -3.57 51.58 -2.93
C ALA A 79 -3.83 50.18 -3.47
N ALA A 80 -3.50 49.97 -4.74
CA ALA A 80 -3.36 48.65 -5.30
C ALA A 80 -2.17 47.99 -4.57
N ASN A 81 -2.46 47.27 -3.49
CA ASN A 81 -1.55 46.28 -2.93
C ASN A 81 -1.45 45.12 -3.92
N THR A 82 -0.77 45.38 -5.04
CA THR A 82 -0.25 44.36 -5.92
C THR A 82 0.93 43.72 -5.19
N LEU A 83 0.62 42.89 -4.20
CA LEU A 83 1.55 41.87 -3.73
C LEU A 83 1.82 40.98 -4.94
N THR A 84 2.90 41.29 -5.66
CA THR A 84 3.56 40.33 -6.54
C THR A 84 4.20 39.28 -5.63
N ALA A 85 3.35 38.42 -5.06
CA ALA A 85 3.76 37.10 -4.65
C ALA A 85 4.45 36.49 -5.88
N THR A 86 5.71 36.10 -5.72
CA THR A 86 6.44 35.35 -6.73
C THR A 86 5.66 34.06 -6.98
N LEU A 87 4.89 34.03 -8.07
CA LEU A 87 4.10 32.87 -8.48
C LEU A 87 5.04 31.67 -8.52
N ASN A 88 4.79 30.72 -7.64
CA ASN A 88 5.55 29.48 -7.59
C ASN A 88 5.45 28.79 -8.96
N PRO A 89 6.57 28.50 -9.64
CA PRO A 89 6.54 27.91 -10.98
C PRO A 89 5.93 26.50 -11.01
N ARG A 90 5.70 25.88 -9.85
CA ARG A 90 4.94 24.63 -9.70
C ARG A 90 3.42 24.83 -9.75
N ILE A 91 2.89 26.05 -9.58
CA ILE A 91 1.44 26.32 -9.58
C ILE A 91 1.08 27.11 -10.84
N ARG A 92 0.92 26.40 -11.97
CA ARG A 92 0.78 27.01 -13.31
C ARG A 92 -0.67 27.43 -13.65
N HIS A 93 -1.67 27.04 -12.84
CA HIS A 93 -3.08 27.45 -13.00
C HIS A 93 -3.51 28.51 -11.98
N SER A 94 -3.97 29.67 -12.47
CA SER A 94 -4.29 30.85 -11.67
C SER A 94 -5.38 30.64 -10.62
N GLY A 95 -6.36 29.78 -10.90
CA GLY A 95 -7.41 29.42 -9.92
C GLY A 95 -6.87 28.68 -8.70
N PHE A 96 -5.81 27.87 -8.85
CA PHE A 96 -5.17 27.20 -7.71
C PHE A 96 -4.23 28.16 -6.98
N ALA A 97 -3.52 29.05 -7.69
CA ALA A 97 -2.72 30.11 -7.08
C ALA A 97 -3.56 31.05 -6.19
N ALA A 98 -4.85 31.25 -6.51
CA ALA A 98 -5.79 32.02 -5.69
C ALA A 98 -6.27 31.29 -4.41
N LEU A 99 -5.98 29.99 -4.27
CA LEU A 99 -6.30 29.17 -3.09
C LEU A 99 -5.08 28.94 -2.19
N VAL A 100 -3.93 29.58 -2.48
CA VAL A 100 -2.71 29.45 -1.68
C VAL A 100 -2.92 30.05 -0.29
N THR A 101 -2.64 29.27 0.75
CA THR A 101 -2.88 29.61 2.15
C THR A 101 -1.85 28.93 3.08
N SER A 102 -1.92 29.22 4.38
CA SER A 102 -1.01 28.62 5.37
C SER A 102 -1.38 27.16 5.69
N ALA A 103 -0.44 26.41 6.24
CA ALA A 103 -0.69 25.04 6.69
C ALA A 103 -1.68 25.01 7.87
N GLU A 104 -1.65 26.04 8.71
CA GLU A 104 -2.53 26.28 9.84
C GLU A 104 -3.97 26.56 9.39
N ASP A 105 -4.17 27.45 8.42
CA ASP A 105 -5.49 27.75 7.84
C ASP A 105 -6.07 26.51 7.14
N ALA A 106 -5.25 25.74 6.43
CA ALA A 106 -5.65 24.49 5.82
C ALA A 106 -6.03 23.42 6.87
N ALA A 107 -5.23 23.26 7.93
CA ALA A 107 -5.52 22.34 9.03
C ALA A 107 -6.75 22.76 9.86
N ALA A 108 -7.09 24.05 9.91
CA ALA A 108 -8.33 24.55 10.51
C ALA A 108 -9.59 24.00 9.79
N MET A 109 -9.49 23.62 8.52
CA MET A 109 -10.59 23.04 7.74
C MET A 109 -10.90 21.58 8.10
N ILE A 110 -10.00 20.88 8.79
CA ILE A 110 -10.17 19.49 9.22
C ILE A 110 -10.90 19.49 10.58
N GLY A 111 -11.97 18.72 10.73
CA GLY A 111 -12.75 18.64 11.97
C GLY A 111 -12.30 17.51 12.90
N ASN A 112 -12.61 17.62 14.19
CA ASN A 112 -12.59 16.45 15.09
C ASN A 112 -13.56 15.38 14.58
N GLY A 113 -13.15 14.11 14.62
CA GLY A 113 -13.88 12.96 14.10
C GLY A 113 -13.81 12.77 12.57
N ALA A 114 -13.14 13.67 11.84
CA ALA A 114 -13.07 13.60 10.38
C ALA A 114 -12.31 12.36 9.88
N THR A 115 -12.80 11.77 8.79
CA THR A 115 -12.10 10.76 8.01
C THR A 115 -11.26 11.44 6.94
N VAL A 116 -9.93 11.32 7.07
CA VAL A 116 -8.96 12.04 6.24
C VAL A 116 -8.14 11.08 5.40
N GLY A 117 -8.22 11.26 4.08
CA GLY A 117 -7.41 10.52 3.10
C GLY A 117 -6.12 11.28 2.83
N MET A 118 -5.00 10.80 3.36
CA MET A 118 -3.69 11.43 3.17
C MET A 118 -2.86 10.69 2.13
N SER A 119 -2.12 11.41 1.29
CA SER A 119 -1.12 10.77 0.43
C SER A 119 0.02 10.18 1.25
N GLY A 120 0.80 9.28 0.64
CA GLY A 120 1.95 8.67 1.30
C GLY A 120 2.01 7.16 1.14
N PHE A 121 3.20 6.69 0.76
CA PHE A 121 3.51 5.28 0.64
C PHE A 121 5.01 5.08 0.92
N THR A 122 5.36 4.13 1.79
CA THR A 122 6.73 3.85 2.26
C THR A 122 7.55 5.05 2.77
N GLY A 123 6.89 6.12 3.23
CA GLY A 123 7.56 7.35 3.64
C GLY A 123 7.96 8.25 2.47
N SER A 124 7.32 8.10 1.30
CA SER A 124 7.45 9.01 0.15
C SER A 124 6.10 9.56 -0.30
N GLY A 125 6.07 10.82 -0.72
CA GLY A 125 4.87 11.46 -1.28
C GLY A 125 3.73 11.72 -0.29
N TYR A 126 4.02 11.91 0.99
CA TYR A 126 3.04 12.22 2.04
C TYR A 126 3.05 13.73 2.39
N PRO A 127 1.90 14.33 2.79
CA PRO A 127 1.86 15.71 3.22
C PRO A 127 2.59 15.88 4.56
N LYS A 128 3.20 17.05 4.77
CA LYS A 128 4.17 17.31 5.85
C LYS A 128 3.76 18.50 6.71
N ALA A 129 3.33 19.60 6.07
CA ALA A 129 3.02 20.84 6.78
C ALA A 129 1.63 20.79 7.42
N VAL A 130 0.61 20.36 6.68
CA VAL A 130 -0.79 20.30 7.15
C VAL A 130 -0.96 19.29 8.29
N PRO A 131 -0.38 18.07 8.27
CA PRO A 131 -0.49 17.16 9.42
C PRO A 131 0.28 17.65 10.65
N THR A 132 1.39 18.39 10.46
CA THR A 132 2.11 19.05 11.56
C THR A 132 1.27 20.17 12.20
N ALA A 133 0.62 21.02 11.40
CA ALA A 133 -0.30 22.03 11.90
C ALA A 133 -1.56 21.41 12.56
N LEU A 134 -2.07 20.30 12.02
CA LEU A 134 -3.17 19.54 12.59
C LEU A 134 -2.80 18.94 13.96
N ALA A 135 -1.58 18.45 14.12
CA ALA A 135 -1.05 17.95 15.39
C ALA A 135 -0.96 19.08 16.44
N ALA A 136 -0.40 20.23 16.09
CA ALA A 136 -0.32 21.40 16.98
C ALA A 136 -1.72 21.89 17.41
N ARG A 137 -2.70 21.86 16.50
CA ARG A 137 -4.09 22.13 16.84
C ARG A 137 -4.67 21.10 17.80
N ALA A 138 -4.44 19.80 17.57
CA ALA A 138 -4.91 18.75 18.47
C ALA A 138 -4.35 18.93 19.90
N GLU A 139 -3.06 19.25 20.02
CA GLU A 139 -2.43 19.57 21.32
C GLU A 139 -3.11 20.76 22.02
N ALA A 140 -3.47 21.83 21.29
CA ALA A 140 -4.18 22.98 21.84
C ALA A 140 -5.61 22.63 22.30
N GLU A 141 -6.37 21.89 21.49
CA GLU A 141 -7.72 21.43 21.85
C GLU A 141 -7.66 20.53 23.11
N HIS A 142 -6.70 19.60 23.17
CA HIS A 142 -6.47 18.73 24.33
C HIS A 142 -6.04 19.50 25.59
N ALA A 143 -5.19 20.53 25.46
CA ALA A 143 -4.81 21.40 26.57
C ALA A 143 -6.01 22.19 27.15
N GLU A 144 -7.01 22.50 26.32
CA GLU A 144 -8.28 23.11 26.72
C GLU A 144 -9.36 22.08 27.12
N GLY A 145 -9.00 20.79 27.20
CA GLY A 145 -9.89 19.70 27.63
C GLY A 145 -10.94 19.28 26.59
N ARG A 146 -10.78 19.66 25.32
CA ARG A 146 -11.65 19.26 24.21
C ARG A 146 -11.03 18.10 23.42
N PRO A 147 -11.81 17.08 23.02
CA PRO A 147 -11.27 15.97 22.24
C PRO A 147 -10.97 16.41 20.80
N PHE A 148 -9.81 16.05 20.27
CA PHE A 148 -9.47 16.22 18.86
C PHE A 148 -8.70 15.01 18.30
N ARG A 149 -9.42 14.13 17.61
CA ARG A 149 -8.85 13.00 16.87
C ARG A 149 -9.43 12.90 15.46
N VAL A 150 -8.69 12.27 14.56
CA VAL A 150 -9.13 11.97 13.18
C VAL A 150 -8.91 10.49 12.83
N ARG A 151 -9.64 10.02 11.81
CA ARG A 151 -9.49 8.70 11.21
C ARG A 151 -8.61 8.84 9.97
N VAL A 152 -7.42 8.24 9.97
CA VAL A 152 -6.37 8.46 8.95
C VAL A 152 -6.27 7.27 7.99
N LEU A 153 -6.56 7.52 6.71
CA LEU A 153 -6.45 6.58 5.62
C LEU A 153 -5.29 7.00 4.71
N THR A 154 -4.41 6.08 4.33
CA THR A 154 -3.21 6.38 3.51
C THR A 154 -3.00 5.39 2.37
N GLY A 155 -1.99 5.61 1.53
CA GLY A 155 -1.54 4.58 0.60
C GLY A 155 -0.91 3.40 1.35
N ALA A 156 0.17 3.70 2.08
CA ALA A 156 0.83 2.80 3.04
C ALA A 156 1.43 3.60 4.22
N SER A 157 2.66 3.36 4.63
CA SER A 157 3.31 4.14 5.69
C SER A 157 3.75 5.53 5.22
N THR A 158 3.76 6.48 6.16
CA THR A 158 4.17 7.88 5.93
C THR A 158 5.46 8.18 6.73
N GLY A 159 5.71 9.43 7.14
CA GLY A 159 6.89 9.84 7.91
C GLY A 159 6.60 10.50 9.27
N PRO A 160 7.63 11.00 9.97
CA PRO A 160 7.51 11.62 11.29
C PRO A 160 6.60 12.86 11.32
N GLU A 161 6.48 13.56 10.19
CA GLU A 161 5.70 14.78 9.97
C GLU A 161 4.21 14.49 9.71
N LEU A 162 3.81 13.22 9.69
CA LEU A 162 2.40 12.79 9.61
C LEU A 162 2.08 11.75 10.69
N ASP A 163 2.41 10.47 10.48
CA ASP A 163 2.12 9.40 11.44
C ASP A 163 2.74 9.72 12.82
N GLY A 164 3.96 10.28 12.83
CA GLY A 164 4.69 10.59 14.06
C GLY A 164 4.13 11.77 14.86
N VAL A 165 3.90 12.93 14.24
CA VAL A 165 3.36 14.14 14.92
C VAL A 165 1.93 13.89 15.40
N LEU A 166 1.08 13.30 14.56
CA LEU A 166 -0.31 13.02 14.93
C LEU A 166 -0.40 11.96 16.04
N ALA A 167 0.49 10.96 16.06
CA ALA A 167 0.55 10.01 17.17
C ALA A 167 1.02 10.65 18.49
N ARG A 168 1.98 11.58 18.45
CA ARG A 168 2.47 12.31 19.64
C ARG A 168 1.43 13.28 20.21
N ALA A 169 0.68 13.96 19.35
CA ALA A 169 -0.38 14.91 19.70
C ALA A 169 -1.69 14.26 20.19
N ASP A 170 -1.73 12.93 20.32
CA ASP A 170 -2.93 12.13 20.53
C ASP A 170 -4.06 12.36 19.50
N ALA A 171 -3.71 12.60 18.23
CA ALA A 171 -4.63 13.05 17.19
C ALA A 171 -5.19 11.92 16.28
N ILE A 172 -4.81 10.65 16.47
CA ILE A 172 -5.28 9.53 15.65
C ILE A 172 -6.21 8.61 16.45
N GLU A 173 -7.48 8.55 16.05
CA GLU A 173 -8.47 7.57 16.54
C GLU A 173 -8.31 6.23 15.82
N PHE A 174 -8.25 6.27 14.49
CA PHE A 174 -8.24 5.09 13.62
C PHE A 174 -7.17 5.24 12.52
N ARG A 175 -6.51 4.14 12.15
CA ARG A 175 -5.48 4.11 11.11
C ARG A 175 -5.58 2.88 10.19
N THR A 176 -5.41 3.10 8.88
CA THR A 176 -5.30 2.02 7.87
C THR A 176 -4.49 2.51 6.64
N PRO A 177 -3.81 1.67 5.84
CA PRO A 177 -3.68 0.20 5.92
C PRO A 177 -2.28 -0.31 6.29
N PHE A 178 -1.31 0.59 6.51
CA PHE A 178 0.07 0.21 6.79
C PHE A 178 0.79 1.34 7.55
N ASN A 179 1.48 1.01 8.65
CA ASN A 179 2.25 1.96 9.46
C ASN A 179 3.69 1.44 9.68
N THR A 180 4.66 2.35 9.75
CA THR A 180 6.04 2.05 10.18
C THR A 180 6.56 2.99 11.28
N ASP A 181 5.84 4.05 11.64
CA ASP A 181 6.25 5.00 12.67
C ASP A 181 6.27 4.32 14.06
N PRO A 182 7.34 4.49 14.86
CA PRO A 182 7.48 3.85 16.16
C PRO A 182 6.55 4.39 17.25
N PHE A 183 6.17 5.67 17.22
CA PHE A 183 5.22 6.22 18.18
C PHE A 183 3.83 5.65 17.88
N LEU A 184 3.36 5.76 16.64
CA LEU A 184 2.05 5.22 16.26
C LEU A 184 1.97 3.71 16.48
N ARG A 185 3.03 2.95 16.16
CA ARG A 185 3.12 1.51 16.46
C ARG A 185 2.96 1.22 17.95
N ASP A 186 3.59 2.01 18.83
CA ASP A 186 3.49 1.79 20.27
C ASP A 186 2.08 2.06 20.80
N ARG A 187 1.41 3.11 20.30
CA ARG A 187 0.02 3.46 20.66
C ARG A 187 -0.98 2.40 20.21
N ILE A 188 -0.85 1.90 18.98
CA ILE A 188 -1.63 0.75 18.48
C ILE A 188 -1.44 -0.48 19.39
N ASN A 189 -0.20 -0.80 19.73
CA ASN A 189 0.12 -1.95 20.60
C ASN A 189 -0.29 -1.77 22.08
N LYS A 190 -0.68 -0.57 22.50
CA LYS A 190 -1.31 -0.28 23.79
C LYS A 190 -2.84 -0.26 23.73
N GLY A 191 -3.43 -0.35 22.54
CA GLY A 191 -4.88 -0.19 22.33
C GLY A 191 -5.37 1.26 22.41
N GLU A 192 -4.49 2.25 22.19
CA GLU A 192 -4.84 3.68 22.26
C GLU A 192 -5.35 4.26 20.92
N THR A 193 -5.05 3.56 19.82
CA THR A 193 -5.45 3.89 18.44
C THR A 193 -5.88 2.61 17.73
N ASP A 194 -7.06 2.61 17.12
CA ASP A 194 -7.56 1.48 16.33
C ASP A 194 -6.75 1.35 15.03
N TYR A 195 -6.42 0.12 14.67
CA TYR A 195 -5.61 -0.17 13.48
C TYR A 195 -6.15 -1.35 12.70
N VAL A 196 -6.26 -1.17 11.39
CA VAL A 196 -6.60 -2.24 10.45
C VAL A 196 -5.54 -2.23 9.35
N ASP A 197 -4.64 -3.20 9.39
CA ASP A 197 -3.76 -3.47 8.26
C ASP A 197 -4.46 -4.31 7.19
N MET A 198 -4.08 -4.09 5.94
CA MET A 198 -4.79 -4.66 4.79
C MET A 198 -3.85 -4.99 3.63
N HIS A 199 -4.31 -5.88 2.76
CA HIS A 199 -3.85 -5.96 1.38
C HIS A 199 -4.03 -4.60 0.70
N LEU A 200 -2.94 -4.01 0.21
CA LEU A 200 -2.92 -2.62 -0.27
C LEU A 200 -3.75 -2.44 -1.54
N SER A 201 -3.92 -3.50 -2.35
CA SER A 201 -4.82 -3.48 -3.52
C SER A 201 -6.30 -3.27 -3.15
N GLN A 202 -6.70 -3.53 -1.90
CA GLN A 202 -8.11 -3.59 -1.49
C GLN A 202 -8.64 -2.30 -0.86
N LEU A 203 -7.79 -1.39 -0.37
CA LEU A 203 -8.27 -0.19 0.32
C LEU A 203 -9.06 0.73 -0.61
N ALA A 204 -8.55 1.00 -1.82
CA ALA A 204 -9.24 1.83 -2.82
C ALA A 204 -10.68 1.36 -3.12
N PRO A 205 -10.94 0.08 -3.51
CA PRO A 205 -12.30 -0.39 -3.75
C PRO A 205 -13.18 -0.45 -2.49
N MET A 206 -12.62 -0.61 -1.28
CA MET A 206 -13.41 -0.54 -0.04
C MET A 206 -13.85 0.89 0.30
N VAL A 207 -12.99 1.88 0.08
CA VAL A 207 -13.34 3.30 0.22
C VAL A 207 -14.39 3.71 -0.81
N TRP A 208 -14.23 3.29 -2.08
CA TRP A 208 -15.25 3.48 -3.11
C TRP A 208 -16.58 2.81 -2.78
N GLY A 209 -16.54 1.66 -2.10
CA GLY A 209 -17.72 0.95 -1.61
C GLY A 209 -18.35 1.54 -0.33
N GLY A 210 -17.80 2.62 0.23
CA GLY A 210 -18.30 3.27 1.45
C GLY A 210 -18.03 2.51 2.75
N ILE A 211 -17.17 1.49 2.75
CA ILE A 211 -16.86 0.65 3.93
C ILE A 211 -16.28 1.48 5.09
N TYR A 212 -15.53 2.54 4.77
CA TYR A 212 -14.90 3.43 5.75
C TYR A 212 -15.76 4.64 6.16
N GLY A 213 -16.98 4.75 5.62
CA GLY A 213 -17.80 5.95 5.67
C GLY A 213 -17.48 6.93 4.53
N ASP A 214 -18.01 8.14 4.65
CA ASP A 214 -17.66 9.26 3.77
C ASP A 214 -16.23 9.76 4.07
N LEU A 215 -15.61 10.42 3.09
CA LEU A 215 -14.25 10.94 3.18
C LEU A 215 -14.33 12.47 3.29
N ASP A 216 -14.26 13.00 4.50
CA ASP A 216 -14.47 14.43 4.76
C ASP A 216 -13.45 15.33 4.06
N VAL A 217 -12.17 14.91 4.07
CA VAL A 217 -11.04 15.67 3.55
C VAL A 217 -9.99 14.75 2.90
N ALA A 218 -9.45 15.15 1.75
CA ALA A 218 -8.19 14.63 1.23
C ALA A 218 -7.06 15.63 1.46
N VAL A 219 -5.88 15.16 1.88
CA VAL A 219 -4.65 15.97 1.95
C VAL A 219 -3.59 15.27 1.09
N VAL A 220 -3.28 15.83 -0.08
CA VAL A 220 -2.48 15.16 -1.11
C VAL A 220 -1.26 16.01 -1.47
N GLU A 221 -0.07 15.44 -1.31
CA GLU A 221 1.17 16.01 -1.84
C GLU A 221 1.26 15.80 -3.36
N ILE A 222 1.66 16.85 -4.07
CA ILE A 222 1.87 16.90 -5.51
C ILE A 222 3.16 17.68 -5.83
N SER A 223 3.79 17.37 -6.96
CA SER A 223 5.03 18.05 -7.41
C SER A 223 4.73 19.32 -8.23
N GLY A 224 3.47 19.54 -8.61
CA GLY A 224 2.99 20.74 -9.28
C GLY A 224 1.57 20.61 -9.82
N ILE A 225 1.09 21.70 -10.42
CA ILE A 225 -0.23 21.89 -11.02
C ILE A 225 0.01 22.50 -12.40
N THR A 226 -0.46 21.81 -13.43
CA THR A 226 -0.36 22.27 -14.83
C THR A 226 -1.24 23.49 -15.10
N GLU A 227 -0.99 24.15 -16.23
CA GLU A 227 -1.74 25.30 -16.75
C GLU A 227 -3.25 25.01 -16.91
N ASN A 228 -3.58 23.73 -17.15
CA ASN A 228 -4.96 23.24 -17.32
C ASN A 228 -5.59 22.76 -15.99
N GLY A 229 -4.90 22.91 -14.86
CA GLY A 229 -5.41 22.51 -13.53
C GLY A 229 -5.28 21.01 -13.22
N GLN A 230 -4.64 20.21 -14.09
CA GLN A 230 -4.31 18.82 -13.79
C GLN A 230 -3.13 18.75 -12.81
N LEU A 231 -3.14 17.80 -11.88
CA LEU A 231 -2.16 17.69 -10.80
C LEU A 231 -1.03 16.72 -11.17
N ILE A 232 0.21 17.14 -10.96
CA ILE A 232 1.41 16.33 -11.20
C ILE A 232 1.74 15.54 -9.92
N PRO A 233 1.66 14.20 -9.89
CA PRO A 233 1.93 13.45 -8.66
C PRO A 233 3.40 13.62 -8.20
N SER A 234 3.65 13.35 -6.91
CA SER A 234 5.01 13.41 -6.35
C SER A 234 5.70 12.04 -6.36
N ALA A 235 6.52 11.74 -5.35
CA ALA A 235 7.29 10.49 -5.23
C ALA A 235 6.44 9.23 -4.94
N SER A 236 5.12 9.37 -4.74
CA SER A 236 4.20 8.23 -4.70
C SER A 236 2.83 8.55 -5.27
N ILE A 237 2.11 7.50 -5.67
CA ILE A 237 0.69 7.59 -6.06
C ILE A 237 -0.19 6.96 -5.00
N GLY A 238 0.13 5.76 -4.50
CA GLY A 238 -0.67 5.05 -3.50
C GLY A 238 -2.17 5.04 -3.85
N ASN A 239 -2.99 5.59 -2.96
CA ASN A 239 -4.43 5.78 -3.13
C ASN A 239 -4.85 7.22 -3.51
N ASN A 240 -3.92 8.10 -3.91
CA ASN A 240 -4.19 9.54 -4.10
C ASN A 240 -5.34 9.81 -5.09
N LYS A 241 -5.42 9.04 -6.18
CA LYS A 241 -6.56 9.07 -7.12
C LYS A 241 -7.89 8.86 -6.39
N THR A 242 -7.98 7.83 -5.55
CA THR A 242 -9.16 7.52 -4.74
C THR A 242 -9.48 8.64 -3.75
N TRP A 243 -8.48 9.27 -3.14
CA TRP A 243 -8.69 10.41 -2.24
C TRP A 243 -9.29 11.61 -2.97
N LEU A 244 -8.75 11.97 -4.14
CA LEU A 244 -9.27 13.06 -4.98
C LEU A 244 -10.67 12.76 -5.53
N ASP A 245 -10.93 11.52 -5.95
CA ASP A 245 -12.25 11.08 -6.41
C ASP A 245 -13.30 11.09 -5.29
N ARG A 246 -12.88 10.77 -4.04
CA ARG A 246 -13.81 10.49 -2.94
C ARG A 246 -14.01 11.56 -1.90
N ALA A 247 -13.04 12.44 -1.67
CA ALA A 247 -13.19 13.44 -0.63
C ALA A 247 -14.25 14.49 -0.98
N ASP A 248 -14.92 15.02 0.04
CA ASP A 248 -15.80 16.19 -0.13
C ASP A 248 -15.01 17.49 -0.27
N ARG A 249 -13.86 17.58 0.40
CA ARG A 249 -12.93 18.73 0.34
C ARG A 249 -11.50 18.25 0.12
N ILE A 250 -10.72 19.02 -0.62
CA ILE A 250 -9.36 18.66 -1.03
C ILE A 250 -8.40 19.79 -0.63
N ILE A 251 -7.34 19.40 0.06
CA ILE A 251 -6.17 20.21 0.41
C ILE A 251 -4.99 19.65 -0.38
N LEU A 252 -4.26 20.52 -1.07
CA LEU A 252 -3.09 20.13 -1.86
C LEU A 252 -1.82 20.70 -1.24
N GLU A 253 -0.81 19.86 -0.98
CA GLU A 253 0.55 20.33 -0.68
C GLU A 253 1.40 20.29 -1.96
N VAL A 254 1.85 21.46 -2.42
CA VAL A 254 2.71 21.58 -3.60
C VAL A 254 4.17 21.63 -3.13
N ASN A 255 4.83 20.48 -3.16
CA ASN A 255 6.19 20.33 -2.62
C ASN A 255 7.26 20.57 -3.69
N SER A 256 8.02 21.65 -3.51
CA SER A 256 9.06 22.10 -4.45
C SER A 256 10.35 21.30 -4.37
N TRP A 257 10.58 20.56 -3.27
CA TRP A 257 11.70 19.64 -3.10
C TRP A 257 11.67 18.48 -4.10
N GLN A 258 10.46 18.03 -4.46
CA GLN A 258 10.24 16.97 -5.43
C GLN A 258 10.64 17.44 -6.83
N SER A 259 11.47 16.68 -7.55
CA SER A 259 11.96 17.07 -8.87
C SER A 259 10.83 17.38 -9.86
N ALA A 260 10.95 18.49 -10.60
CA ALA A 260 10.00 18.85 -11.66
C ALA A 260 9.96 17.80 -12.79
N GLU A 261 11.05 17.04 -12.98
CA GLU A 261 11.13 16.02 -14.02
C GLU A 261 10.35 14.73 -13.71
N LEU A 262 9.73 14.64 -12.52
CA LEU A 262 8.68 13.66 -12.24
C LEU A 262 7.49 13.81 -13.21
N GLU A 263 7.26 15.00 -13.79
CA GLU A 263 6.21 15.25 -14.78
C GLU A 263 6.36 14.27 -15.98
N GLY A 264 5.34 13.42 -16.18
CA GLY A 264 5.33 12.39 -17.22
C GLY A 264 5.78 10.99 -16.80
N MET A 265 6.24 10.77 -15.55
CA MET A 265 6.65 9.44 -15.09
C MET A 265 5.48 8.55 -14.68
N HIS A 266 4.40 9.14 -14.19
CA HIS A 266 3.24 8.45 -13.65
C HIS A 266 2.32 7.87 -14.74
N ASP A 267 1.50 6.87 -14.39
CA ASP A 267 0.47 6.26 -15.22
C ASP A 267 -0.79 6.01 -14.36
N VAL A 268 -1.61 7.05 -14.22
CA VAL A 268 -2.85 7.07 -13.44
C VAL A 268 -3.98 6.50 -14.28
N TYR A 269 -4.43 5.28 -13.94
CA TYR A 269 -5.52 4.60 -14.65
C TYR A 269 -6.89 4.92 -14.05
N TYR A 270 -7.77 5.53 -14.85
CA TYR A 270 -9.15 5.85 -14.46
C TYR A 270 -10.19 4.80 -14.87
N GLY A 271 -9.78 3.69 -15.48
CA GLY A 271 -10.69 2.65 -15.97
C GLY A 271 -11.11 1.60 -14.92
N THR A 272 -10.62 1.66 -13.68
CA THR A 272 -11.07 0.73 -12.62
C THR A 272 -12.54 0.99 -12.26
N ARG A 273 -13.24 -0.09 -11.88
CA ARG A 273 -14.67 -0.06 -11.53
C ARG A 273 -14.95 -1.05 -10.42
N LEU A 274 -15.96 -0.74 -9.61
CA LEU A 274 -16.49 -1.67 -8.61
C LEU A 274 -17.25 -2.84 -9.26
N PRO A 275 -17.23 -4.04 -8.64
CA PRO A 275 -18.18 -5.11 -8.96
C PRO A 275 -19.64 -4.63 -8.85
N PRO A 276 -20.58 -5.15 -9.68
CA PRO A 276 -20.38 -6.16 -10.72
C PRO A 276 -19.82 -5.60 -12.04
N ASN A 277 -19.58 -4.30 -12.15
CA ASN A 277 -19.26 -3.61 -13.41
C ASN A 277 -17.76 -3.52 -13.73
N ARG A 278 -16.92 -4.32 -13.05
CA ARG A 278 -15.46 -4.37 -13.27
C ARG A 278 -15.15 -4.97 -14.65
N VAL A 279 -14.26 -4.32 -15.38
CA VAL A 279 -13.74 -4.76 -16.68
C VAL A 279 -12.27 -5.21 -16.55
N PRO A 280 -11.75 -6.06 -17.45
CA PRO A 280 -10.35 -6.46 -17.42
C PRO A 280 -9.41 -5.25 -17.55
N ILE A 281 -8.31 -5.24 -16.80
CA ILE A 281 -7.30 -4.18 -16.91
C ILE A 281 -6.45 -4.43 -18.18
N PRO A 282 -6.25 -3.45 -19.07
CA PRO A 282 -5.60 -3.63 -20.37
C PRO A 282 -4.06 -3.62 -20.32
N LEU A 283 -3.46 -3.96 -19.17
CA LEU A 283 -1.99 -4.08 -19.00
C LEU A 283 -1.56 -5.53 -19.21
N ILE A 284 -0.71 -5.78 -20.20
CA ILE A 284 -0.20 -7.12 -20.55
C ILE A 284 1.32 -7.25 -20.38
N ARG A 285 2.04 -6.13 -20.19
CA ARG A 285 3.48 -6.07 -19.91
C ARG A 285 3.78 -5.03 -18.82
N PRO A 286 4.90 -5.16 -18.07
CA PRO A 286 5.25 -4.19 -17.03
C PRO A 286 5.48 -2.76 -17.54
N ASP A 287 5.82 -2.61 -18.82
CA ASP A 287 6.13 -1.35 -19.50
C ASP A 287 4.93 -0.68 -20.21
N ASP A 288 3.76 -1.32 -20.25
CA ASP A 288 2.57 -0.70 -20.87
C ASP A 288 2.11 0.53 -20.06
N ARG A 289 1.71 1.61 -20.75
CA ARG A 289 1.00 2.74 -20.14
C ARG A 289 -0.47 2.66 -20.53
N ILE A 290 -1.36 2.65 -19.53
CA ILE A 290 -2.80 2.40 -19.72
C ILE A 290 -3.68 3.59 -19.28
N GLY A 291 -3.07 4.61 -18.67
CA GLY A 291 -3.73 5.79 -18.16
C GLY A 291 -3.03 7.08 -18.63
N GLN A 292 -2.88 8.03 -17.73
CA GLN A 292 -2.36 9.37 -18.00
C GLN A 292 -1.36 9.83 -16.92
N PRO A 293 -0.46 10.78 -17.19
CA PRO A 293 0.59 11.17 -16.23
C PRO A 293 0.13 12.11 -15.10
N TYR A 294 -1.15 12.49 -15.06
CA TYR A 294 -1.69 13.46 -14.10
C TYR A 294 -2.90 12.89 -13.34
N PHE A 295 -3.16 13.42 -12.14
CA PHE A 295 -4.50 13.32 -11.57
C PHE A 295 -5.40 14.40 -12.16
N ASP A 296 -6.60 14.01 -12.55
CA ASP A 296 -7.72 14.92 -12.69
C ASP A 296 -8.35 15.15 -11.30
N VAL A 297 -8.85 16.37 -11.08
CA VAL A 297 -9.49 16.79 -9.84
C VAL A 297 -10.67 17.71 -10.14
N ASP A 298 -11.73 17.61 -9.34
CA ASP A 298 -12.80 18.60 -9.35
C ASP A 298 -12.33 19.85 -8.59
N PHE A 299 -12.02 20.91 -9.34
CA PHE A 299 -11.57 22.18 -8.77
C PHE A 299 -12.53 22.75 -7.71
N SER A 300 -13.83 22.50 -7.81
CA SER A 300 -14.82 23.01 -6.84
C SER A 300 -14.70 22.40 -5.44
N LYS A 301 -14.00 21.25 -5.32
CA LYS A 301 -13.69 20.61 -4.04
C LYS A 301 -12.40 21.10 -3.41
N VAL A 302 -11.54 21.79 -4.16
CA VAL A 302 -10.23 22.23 -3.67
C VAL A 302 -10.43 23.47 -2.82
N VAL A 303 -10.14 23.35 -1.52
CA VAL A 303 -10.39 24.40 -0.52
C VAL A 303 -9.12 25.14 -0.09
N ALA A 304 -7.96 24.51 -0.26
CA ALA A 304 -6.67 25.08 0.09
C ALA A 304 -5.54 24.49 -0.78
N VAL A 305 -4.56 25.32 -1.10
CA VAL A 305 -3.25 24.93 -1.61
C VAL A 305 -2.20 25.43 -0.62
N VAL A 306 -1.28 24.55 -0.21
CA VAL A 306 -0.21 24.86 0.73
C VAL A 306 1.11 24.61 0.02
N GLU A 307 2.02 25.58 0.09
CA GLU A 307 3.34 25.48 -0.53
C GLU A 307 4.33 24.87 0.44
N THR A 308 5.07 23.85 0.01
CA THR A 308 6.09 23.18 0.83
C THR A 308 7.40 23.02 0.08
N ASP A 309 8.48 22.86 0.84
CA ASP A 309 9.82 22.53 0.35
C ASP A 309 10.52 21.69 1.42
N ALA A 310 10.22 20.39 1.43
CA ALA A 310 10.66 19.49 2.50
C ALA A 310 10.90 18.05 1.99
N PRO A 311 11.96 17.37 2.46
CA PRO A 311 12.29 16.02 2.04
C PRO A 311 11.29 14.98 2.53
N ASP A 312 11.18 13.89 1.78
CA ASP A 312 10.50 12.68 2.21
C ASP A 312 11.26 11.96 3.35
N ARG A 313 10.65 10.95 3.99
CA ARG A 313 11.31 10.18 5.06
C ARG A 313 12.25 9.14 4.45
N ASN A 314 13.42 9.61 4.06
CA ASN A 314 14.51 8.78 3.58
C ASN A 314 15.18 8.04 4.76
N ALA A 315 14.92 6.73 4.87
CA ALA A 315 15.58 5.89 5.86
C ALA A 315 17.05 5.65 5.44
N PRO A 316 18.02 5.61 6.38
CA PRO A 316 19.42 5.35 6.03
C PRO A 316 19.59 4.03 5.28
N PHE A 317 20.40 4.03 4.22
CA PHE A 317 20.82 2.81 3.57
C PHE A 317 21.68 1.98 4.54
N THR A 318 21.25 0.75 4.81
CA THR A 318 22.05 -0.23 5.56
C THR A 318 22.76 -1.12 4.55
N PRO A 319 24.11 -1.14 4.51
CA PRO A 319 24.85 -2.06 3.65
C PRO A 319 24.57 -3.53 4.00
N PRO A 320 24.44 -4.42 2.98
CA PRO A 320 24.28 -5.85 3.17
C PRO A 320 25.26 -6.47 4.18
N ASP A 321 24.73 -7.02 5.27
CA ASP A 321 25.49 -7.81 6.23
C ASP A 321 25.78 -9.22 5.67
N GLU A 322 26.54 -10.03 6.42
CA GLU A 322 26.91 -11.39 5.99
C GLU A 322 25.68 -12.29 5.78
N ASN A 323 24.70 -12.23 6.69
CA ASN A 323 23.47 -13.02 6.58
C ASN A 323 22.68 -12.62 5.33
N ALA A 324 22.54 -11.32 5.06
CA ALA A 324 21.86 -10.79 3.89
C ALA A 324 22.54 -11.24 2.57
N ARG A 325 23.89 -11.27 2.53
CA ARG A 325 24.65 -11.79 1.38
C ARG A 325 24.48 -13.30 1.19
N LEU A 326 24.49 -14.10 2.27
CA LEU A 326 24.25 -15.54 2.21
C LEU A 326 22.84 -15.85 1.70
N ILE A 327 21.83 -15.14 2.22
CA ILE A 327 20.43 -15.23 1.77
C ILE A 327 20.33 -14.90 0.27
N ALA A 328 20.96 -13.80 -0.17
CA ALA A 328 20.98 -13.42 -1.58
C ALA A 328 21.66 -14.47 -2.46
N GLY A 329 22.81 -15.00 -2.04
CA GLY A 329 23.53 -16.06 -2.76
C GLY A 329 22.69 -17.32 -2.95
N HIS A 330 22.04 -17.82 -1.90
CA HIS A 330 21.15 -18.98 -1.98
C HIS A 330 19.95 -18.76 -2.92
N LEU A 331 19.38 -17.55 -2.93
CA LEU A 331 18.31 -17.21 -3.86
C LEU A 331 18.81 -17.17 -5.31
N ILE A 332 19.97 -16.54 -5.57
CA ILE A 332 20.51 -16.39 -6.92
C ILE A 332 20.90 -17.76 -7.50
N GLU A 333 21.56 -18.62 -6.71
CA GLU A 333 21.87 -20.01 -7.10
C GLU A 333 20.59 -20.78 -7.48
N PHE A 334 19.51 -20.60 -6.73
CA PHE A 334 18.22 -21.21 -7.02
C PHE A 334 17.59 -20.65 -8.31
N LEU A 335 17.62 -19.33 -8.54
CA LEU A 335 17.12 -18.72 -9.78
C LEU A 335 17.93 -19.18 -11.01
N GLU A 336 19.26 -19.24 -10.91
CA GLU A 336 20.13 -19.84 -11.94
C GLU A 336 19.77 -21.31 -12.20
N HIS A 337 19.49 -22.08 -11.15
CA HIS A 337 19.04 -23.46 -11.29
C HIS A 337 17.69 -23.55 -12.03
N GLU A 338 16.71 -22.70 -11.71
CA GLU A 338 15.42 -22.64 -12.41
C GLU A 338 15.61 -22.30 -13.91
N VAL A 339 16.50 -21.37 -14.24
CA VAL A 339 16.86 -21.03 -15.63
C VAL A 339 17.55 -22.20 -16.33
N LYS A 340 18.55 -22.83 -15.70
CA LYS A 340 19.27 -24.00 -16.22
C LYS A 340 18.36 -25.22 -16.45
N ARG A 341 17.25 -25.30 -15.72
CA ARG A 341 16.21 -26.35 -15.88
C ARG A 341 15.08 -25.94 -16.84
N GLY A 342 15.16 -24.77 -17.47
CA GLY A 342 14.16 -24.28 -18.41
C GLY A 342 12.81 -23.93 -17.78
N ARG A 343 12.77 -23.67 -16.47
CA ARG A 343 11.55 -23.26 -15.73
C ARG A 343 11.38 -21.75 -15.67
N LEU A 344 12.47 -21.00 -15.78
CA LEU A 344 12.49 -19.54 -15.96
C LEU A 344 13.31 -19.19 -17.22
N PRO A 345 13.00 -18.09 -17.91
CA PRO A 345 13.85 -17.54 -18.96
C PRO A 345 15.08 -16.85 -18.35
N ARG A 346 16.13 -16.61 -19.15
CA ARG A 346 17.34 -15.90 -18.72
C ARG A 346 17.10 -14.47 -18.21
N SER A 347 16.05 -13.79 -18.69
CA SER A 347 15.60 -12.47 -18.22
C SER A 347 14.81 -12.51 -16.91
N LEU A 348 14.60 -13.71 -16.35
CA LEU A 348 13.59 -14.02 -15.34
C LEU A 348 12.17 -13.54 -15.76
N LEU A 349 11.24 -13.59 -14.82
CA LEU A 349 9.93 -12.94 -14.90
C LEU A 349 9.97 -11.63 -14.09
N PRO A 350 8.98 -10.73 -14.20
CA PRO A 350 9.02 -9.45 -13.51
C PRO A 350 9.20 -9.62 -12.00
N ILE A 351 10.17 -8.92 -11.41
CA ILE A 351 10.49 -9.05 -9.97
C ILE A 351 9.67 -8.06 -9.12
N GLN A 352 9.22 -8.52 -7.97
CA GLN A 352 8.78 -7.69 -6.84
C GLN A 352 9.71 -7.92 -5.66
N SER A 353 10.01 -6.85 -4.91
CA SER A 353 10.82 -6.93 -3.70
C SER A 353 10.31 -5.95 -2.65
N GLY A 354 10.16 -6.42 -1.40
CA GLY A 354 9.90 -5.58 -0.24
C GLY A 354 11.12 -4.72 0.15
N VAL A 355 11.02 -3.93 1.22
CA VAL A 355 12.10 -3.02 1.66
C VAL A 355 13.07 -3.63 2.69
N GLY A 356 14.35 -3.24 2.63
CA GLY A 356 15.32 -3.44 3.73
C GLY A 356 16.62 -4.16 3.35
N ASN A 357 17.39 -4.57 4.37
CA ASN A 357 18.76 -5.08 4.20
C ASN A 357 18.85 -6.31 3.28
N VAL A 358 17.97 -7.30 3.49
CA VAL A 358 17.93 -8.52 2.67
C VAL A 358 17.49 -8.23 1.23
N PRO A 359 16.38 -7.50 0.96
CA PRO A 359 16.05 -7.02 -0.38
C PRO A 359 17.20 -6.28 -1.10
N ASN A 360 17.88 -5.35 -0.43
CA ASN A 360 19.01 -4.64 -1.02
C ASN A 360 20.14 -5.60 -1.42
N ALA A 361 20.49 -6.56 -0.56
CA ALA A 361 21.48 -7.59 -0.87
C ALA A 361 21.10 -8.44 -2.10
N VAL A 362 19.80 -8.77 -2.23
CA VAL A 362 19.27 -9.47 -3.40
C VAL A 362 19.37 -8.61 -4.66
N MET A 363 19.01 -7.32 -4.61
CA MET A 363 19.15 -6.42 -5.77
C MET A 363 20.62 -6.27 -6.20
N THR A 364 21.55 -6.09 -5.25
CA THR A 364 22.99 -6.02 -5.54
C THR A 364 23.47 -7.32 -6.23
N GLY A 365 23.17 -8.48 -5.65
CA GLY A 365 23.59 -9.76 -6.24
C GLY A 365 22.92 -10.06 -7.60
N LEU A 366 21.67 -9.62 -7.81
CA LEU A 366 20.99 -9.72 -9.11
C LEU A 366 21.59 -8.81 -10.18
N CYS A 367 22.28 -7.71 -9.79
CA CYS A 367 22.98 -6.83 -10.71
C CYS A 367 24.21 -7.50 -11.33
N ASP A 368 24.95 -8.28 -10.54
CA ASP A 368 26.16 -9.00 -10.95
C ASP A 368 25.87 -10.41 -11.54
N ALA A 369 24.64 -10.91 -11.37
CA ALA A 369 24.25 -12.26 -11.78
C ALA A 369 24.14 -12.41 -13.32
N PRO A 370 24.35 -13.62 -13.89
CA PRO A 370 24.42 -13.86 -15.34
C PRO A 370 23.05 -13.88 -16.06
N PHE A 371 22.09 -13.09 -15.59
CA PHE A 371 20.77 -12.92 -16.18
C PHE A 371 20.77 -11.89 -17.32
N ASP A 372 19.75 -11.97 -18.19
CA ASP A 372 19.52 -10.93 -19.21
C ASP A 372 18.73 -9.76 -18.57
N PRO A 373 18.77 -8.52 -19.11
CA PRO A 373 18.14 -7.35 -18.50
C PRO A 373 16.68 -7.57 -18.07
N MET A 374 16.45 -7.47 -16.77
CA MET A 374 15.20 -7.82 -16.09
C MET A 374 14.15 -6.70 -16.22
N THR A 375 12.95 -6.97 -15.70
CA THR A 375 11.94 -5.93 -15.40
C THR A 375 11.41 -6.10 -13.99
N ALA A 376 10.94 -5.03 -13.36
CA ALA A 376 10.28 -5.07 -12.07
C ALA A 376 8.82 -4.65 -12.19
N TYR A 377 7.94 -5.37 -11.50
CA TYR A 377 6.54 -5.01 -11.28
C TYR A 377 6.26 -5.20 -9.80
N THR A 378 6.42 -4.12 -9.06
CA THR A 378 6.66 -4.10 -7.61
C THR A 378 5.79 -3.04 -6.94
N GLU A 379 5.87 -2.93 -5.61
CA GLU A 379 5.26 -1.82 -4.87
C GLU A 379 6.16 -0.57 -4.91
N VAL A 380 7.46 -0.77 -4.75
CA VAL A 380 8.41 0.32 -4.49
C VAL A 380 9.69 0.21 -5.30
N VAL A 381 10.24 1.37 -5.67
CA VAL A 381 11.61 1.51 -6.17
C VAL A 381 12.53 1.92 -5.01
N GLN A 382 13.55 1.12 -4.77
CA GLN A 382 14.59 1.31 -3.75
C GLN A 382 15.94 1.62 -4.41
N ASP A 383 16.91 2.04 -3.61
CA ASP A 383 18.31 2.31 -3.99
C ASP A 383 18.86 1.26 -4.96
N GLY A 384 18.83 -0.03 -4.58
CA GLY A 384 19.34 -1.12 -5.41
C GLY A 384 18.61 -1.29 -6.75
N MET A 385 17.33 -0.91 -6.84
CA MET A 385 16.63 -0.90 -8.14
C MET A 385 17.07 0.28 -9.01
N LEU A 386 17.35 1.46 -8.45
CA LEU A 386 17.95 2.56 -9.21
C LEU A 386 19.33 2.16 -9.73
N ASP A 387 20.17 1.55 -8.88
CA ASP A 387 21.50 1.09 -9.26
C ASP A 387 21.43 0.06 -10.41
N MET A 388 20.46 -0.86 -10.39
CA MET A 388 20.23 -1.79 -11.50
C MET A 388 19.71 -1.11 -12.78
N LEU A 389 18.92 -0.02 -12.68
CA LEU A 389 18.48 0.78 -13.85
C LEU A 389 19.64 1.57 -14.47
N ASP A 390 20.62 1.98 -13.67
CA ASP A 390 21.83 2.68 -14.11
C ASP A 390 22.85 1.72 -14.70
N ALA A 391 23.05 0.54 -14.10
CA ALA A 391 23.89 -0.54 -14.63
C ALA A 391 23.30 -1.23 -15.86
N GLY A 392 21.99 -1.08 -16.12
CA GLY A 392 21.28 -1.75 -17.23
C GLY A 392 20.88 -3.20 -16.95
N ALA A 393 21.15 -3.72 -15.75
CA ALA A 393 20.66 -5.02 -15.28
C ALA A 393 19.12 -5.05 -15.12
N LEU A 394 18.51 -3.88 -14.84
CA LEU A 394 17.07 -3.68 -14.88
C LEU A 394 16.73 -2.75 -16.06
N ARG A 395 15.85 -3.19 -16.96
CA ARG A 395 15.39 -2.40 -18.10
C ARG A 395 14.31 -1.40 -17.72
N LEU A 396 13.42 -1.80 -16.81
CA LEU A 396 12.28 -0.99 -16.36
C LEU A 396 11.80 -1.40 -14.96
N ALA A 397 11.44 -0.41 -14.14
CA ALA A 397 10.70 -0.58 -12.90
C ALA A 397 9.29 0.03 -12.97
N SER A 398 8.27 -0.79 -12.71
CA SER A 398 6.88 -0.38 -12.50
C SER A 398 6.53 -0.51 -11.02
N ALA A 399 6.17 0.60 -10.37
CA ALA A 399 5.92 0.68 -8.92
C ALA A 399 4.70 1.58 -8.59
N THR A 400 4.39 1.79 -7.31
CA THR A 400 3.50 2.87 -6.86
C THR A 400 4.22 4.00 -6.13
N ALA A 401 5.41 3.75 -5.60
CA ALA A 401 6.18 4.72 -4.84
C ALA A 401 7.70 4.53 -4.93
N PHE A 402 8.42 5.56 -4.48
CA PHE A 402 9.81 5.43 -4.06
C PHE A 402 9.92 4.97 -2.60
N SER A 403 11.08 4.41 -2.24
CA SER A 403 11.51 4.13 -0.87
C SER A 403 13.04 4.22 -0.84
N LEU A 404 13.56 5.43 -1.04
CA LEU A 404 14.98 5.71 -1.23
C LEU A 404 15.66 6.18 0.06
N SER A 405 16.96 5.91 0.20
CA SER A 405 17.82 6.63 1.14
C SER A 405 18.03 8.09 0.74
N THR A 406 18.65 8.90 1.62
CA THR A 406 18.85 10.34 1.39
C THR A 406 19.69 10.56 0.13
N ASP A 407 20.86 9.94 0.06
CA ASP A 407 21.79 10.01 -1.06
C ASP A 407 21.12 9.57 -2.38
N ALA A 408 20.33 8.49 -2.34
CA ALA A 408 19.61 7.99 -3.51
C ALA A 408 18.47 8.93 -3.94
N ALA A 409 17.79 9.59 -3.01
CA ALA A 409 16.75 10.58 -3.29
C ALA A 409 17.33 11.90 -3.83
N GLU A 410 18.46 12.37 -3.32
CA GLU A 410 19.19 13.53 -3.86
C GLU A 410 19.73 13.25 -5.27
N ARG A 411 20.32 12.05 -5.48
CA ARG A 411 20.75 11.56 -6.80
C ARG A 411 19.57 11.48 -7.77
N PHE A 412 18.42 10.99 -7.32
CA PHE A 412 17.21 10.95 -8.14
C PHE A 412 16.71 12.36 -8.45
N ASN A 413 16.52 13.23 -7.45
CA ASN A 413 15.92 14.56 -7.66
C ASN A 413 16.75 15.46 -8.59
N SER A 414 18.08 15.35 -8.52
CA SER A 414 19.01 16.11 -9.37
C SER A 414 19.10 15.64 -10.83
N ASN A 415 18.60 14.44 -11.16
CA ASN A 415 18.70 13.85 -12.51
C ASN A 415 17.51 12.94 -12.84
N ALA A 416 16.30 13.28 -12.38
CA ALA A 416 15.15 12.40 -12.52
C ALA A 416 14.83 12.13 -14.00
N GLY A 417 15.02 13.11 -14.89
CA GLY A 417 14.80 12.98 -16.33
C GLY A 417 15.52 11.79 -16.99
N ALA A 418 16.66 11.35 -16.47
CA ALA A 418 17.39 10.17 -16.96
C ALA A 418 16.64 8.83 -16.75
N TYR A 419 15.69 8.80 -15.82
CA TYR A 419 14.83 7.64 -15.55
C TYR A 419 13.51 7.65 -16.36
N ARG A 420 13.23 8.71 -17.12
CA ARG A 420 12.03 8.78 -17.96
C ARG A 420 12.03 7.65 -19.00
N GLY A 421 10.97 6.84 -19.01
CA GLY A 421 10.87 5.64 -19.85
C GLY A 421 11.54 4.38 -19.27
N LYS A 422 12.36 4.50 -18.20
CA LYS A 422 12.84 3.40 -17.37
C LYS A 422 11.97 3.16 -16.13
N LEU A 423 11.21 4.17 -15.69
CA LEU A 423 10.40 4.13 -14.48
C LEU A 423 8.94 4.51 -14.77
N ILE A 424 8.00 3.80 -14.13
CA ILE A 424 6.56 4.07 -14.19
C ILE A 424 5.98 3.96 -12.77
N LEU A 425 5.35 5.03 -12.27
CA LEU A 425 4.57 4.99 -11.03
C LEU A 425 3.08 4.85 -11.34
N ARG A 426 2.36 3.98 -10.61
CA ARG A 426 0.94 3.63 -10.82
C ARG A 426 0.15 3.69 -9.51
N PRO A 427 -1.18 3.84 -9.53
CA PRO A 427 -2.01 3.66 -8.34
C PRO A 427 -1.80 2.28 -7.71
N GLN A 428 -1.86 2.16 -6.38
CA GLN A 428 -1.58 0.90 -5.71
C GLN A 428 -2.61 -0.20 -6.02
N GLU A 429 -3.87 0.16 -6.34
CA GLU A 429 -4.86 -0.79 -6.88
C GLU A 429 -4.34 -1.48 -8.16
N ILE A 430 -3.46 -0.83 -8.93
CA ILE A 430 -2.88 -1.35 -10.18
C ILE A 430 -1.59 -2.13 -9.91
N SER A 431 -0.58 -1.52 -9.27
CA SER A 431 0.70 -2.19 -9.00
C SER A 431 0.53 -3.47 -8.18
N ASN A 432 -0.47 -3.51 -7.29
CA ASN A 432 -0.76 -4.67 -6.46
C ASN A 432 -1.93 -5.52 -6.99
N HIS A 433 -2.48 -5.24 -8.19
CA HIS A 433 -3.71 -5.90 -8.63
C HIS A 433 -3.51 -7.42 -8.79
N PRO A 434 -4.26 -8.28 -8.09
CA PRO A 434 -4.11 -9.74 -8.16
C PRO A 434 -4.12 -10.33 -9.58
N GLU A 435 -4.96 -9.77 -10.46
CA GLU A 435 -5.03 -10.18 -11.87
C GLU A 435 -3.72 -9.89 -12.63
N LEU A 436 -3.08 -8.74 -12.35
CA LEU A 436 -1.88 -8.30 -13.05
C LEU A 436 -0.65 -9.02 -12.53
N VAL A 437 -0.51 -9.16 -11.20
CA VAL A 437 0.54 -9.97 -10.56
C VAL A 437 0.56 -11.39 -11.16
N ARG A 438 -0.62 -12.00 -11.31
CA ARG A 438 -0.78 -13.34 -11.91
C ARG A 438 -0.54 -13.37 -13.41
N ARG A 439 -1.07 -12.40 -14.16
CA ARG A 439 -0.93 -12.31 -15.62
C ARG A 439 0.52 -12.12 -16.05
N LEU A 440 1.25 -11.27 -15.32
CA LEU A 440 2.67 -10.97 -15.57
C LEU A 440 3.60 -12.07 -15.07
N GLY A 441 3.11 -12.97 -14.21
CA GLY A 441 3.90 -14.07 -13.64
C GLY A 441 4.99 -13.57 -12.69
N VAL A 442 4.68 -12.60 -11.83
CA VAL A 442 5.66 -11.94 -10.96
C VAL A 442 6.41 -12.95 -10.07
N ILE A 443 7.72 -12.74 -9.86
CA ILE A 443 8.50 -13.40 -8.81
C ILE A 443 8.47 -12.48 -7.58
N ALA A 444 7.80 -12.93 -6.52
CA ALA A 444 7.55 -12.14 -5.32
C ALA A 444 8.57 -12.49 -4.23
N MET A 445 9.22 -11.48 -3.66
CA MET A 445 10.29 -11.62 -2.66
C MET A 445 9.96 -10.78 -1.42
N ASN A 446 9.50 -11.44 -0.37
CA ASN A 446 8.95 -10.80 0.83
C ASN A 446 9.75 -11.15 2.09
N GLY A 447 9.82 -10.21 3.03
CA GLY A 447 10.31 -10.48 4.39
C GLY A 447 9.27 -11.24 5.24
N LEU A 448 9.72 -11.79 6.37
CA LEU A 448 8.84 -12.34 7.41
C LEU A 448 9.38 -12.11 8.83
N ILE A 449 8.51 -12.23 9.82
CA ILE A 449 8.87 -12.31 11.25
C ILE A 449 9.25 -13.74 11.60
N GLU A 450 8.38 -14.70 11.30
CA GLU A 450 8.59 -16.12 11.56
C GLU A 450 7.81 -17.01 10.57
N ALA A 451 8.29 -18.23 10.38
CA ALA A 451 7.60 -19.29 9.64
C ALA A 451 7.47 -20.54 10.51
N ASP A 452 6.32 -21.22 10.44
CA ASP A 452 6.21 -22.53 11.08
C ASP A 452 6.89 -23.63 10.26
N ILE A 453 7.14 -24.79 10.87
CA ILE A 453 7.69 -25.96 10.16
C ILE A 453 6.78 -26.46 9.02
N TYR A 454 5.53 -26.02 8.91
CA TYR A 454 4.67 -26.33 7.75
C TYR A 454 4.76 -25.25 6.65
N GLY A 455 5.52 -24.19 6.88
CA GLY A 455 5.71 -23.05 5.98
C GLY A 455 4.47 -22.17 5.89
N ASN A 456 3.69 -22.04 6.98
CA ASN A 456 2.82 -20.87 7.17
C ASN A 456 3.69 -19.72 7.69
N VAL A 457 3.42 -18.49 7.26
CA VAL A 457 4.27 -17.32 7.54
C VAL A 457 3.50 -16.24 8.29
N ASN A 458 4.18 -15.66 9.28
CA ASN A 458 3.81 -14.48 10.03
C ASN A 458 4.71 -13.32 9.56
N SER A 459 4.10 -12.27 9.05
CA SER A 459 4.73 -11.04 8.56
C SER A 459 4.44 -9.84 9.49
N THR A 460 3.54 -10.00 10.47
CA THR A 460 2.90 -8.86 11.14
C THR A 460 2.96 -8.88 12.67
N HIS A 461 2.64 -9.98 13.34
CA HIS A 461 2.39 -10.00 14.80
C HIS A 461 3.50 -10.71 15.57
N VAL A 462 4.39 -9.94 16.21
CA VAL A 462 5.39 -10.47 17.14
C VAL A 462 4.69 -11.12 18.34
N MET A 463 5.01 -12.40 18.59
CA MET A 463 4.35 -13.26 19.59
C MET A 463 2.81 -13.36 19.42
N GLY A 464 2.29 -13.15 18.21
CA GLY A 464 0.87 -13.34 17.88
C GLY A 464 -0.07 -12.19 18.29
N SER A 465 0.43 -11.15 18.95
CA SER A 465 -0.39 -10.02 19.42
C SER A 465 0.21 -8.64 19.22
N ARG A 466 1.54 -8.50 19.09
CA ARG A 466 2.19 -7.19 18.96
C ARG A 466 2.48 -6.86 17.49
N ILE A 467 1.71 -5.95 16.89
CA ILE A 467 1.88 -5.55 15.49
C ILE A 467 3.25 -4.88 15.26
N GLN A 468 3.95 -5.34 14.22
CA GLN A 468 5.20 -4.78 13.74
C GLN A 468 4.96 -3.67 12.72
N ASN A 469 4.33 -3.94 11.57
CA ASN A 469 3.99 -2.90 10.59
C ASN A 469 2.57 -3.10 10.05
N GLY A 470 2.31 -4.26 9.45
CA GLY A 470 1.06 -4.62 8.79
C GLY A 470 1.36 -5.55 7.61
N ILE A 471 0.35 -6.20 7.04
CA ILE A 471 0.54 -7.18 5.97
C ILE A 471 1.02 -6.52 4.67
N GLY A 472 0.53 -5.33 4.35
CA GLY A 472 0.87 -4.61 3.13
C GLY A 472 0.54 -5.42 1.86
N GLY A 473 1.28 -5.19 0.77
CA GLY A 473 1.13 -5.95 -0.47
C GLY A 473 1.71 -7.36 -0.44
N SER A 474 2.35 -7.80 0.65
CA SER A 474 2.96 -9.13 0.72
C SER A 474 1.97 -10.24 0.35
N GLY A 475 0.71 -10.14 0.78
CA GLY A 475 -0.36 -11.07 0.40
C GLY A 475 -0.93 -10.87 -1.01
N ASP A 476 -0.94 -9.63 -1.53
CA ASP A 476 -1.28 -9.34 -2.92
C ASP A 476 -0.32 -10.06 -3.87
N PHE A 477 0.98 -10.03 -3.54
CA PHE A 477 2.03 -10.66 -4.33
C PHE A 477 2.17 -12.17 -4.06
N ALA A 478 2.30 -12.61 -2.81
CA ALA A 478 2.56 -14.00 -2.45
C ALA A 478 1.52 -14.98 -3.03
N ARG A 479 0.23 -14.66 -2.94
CA ARG A 479 -0.86 -15.52 -3.44
C ARG A 479 -0.95 -15.56 -4.96
N ASN A 480 -0.59 -14.48 -5.65
CA ASN A 480 -0.87 -14.31 -7.08
C ASN A 480 0.36 -14.46 -7.98
N SER A 481 1.56 -14.40 -7.41
CA SER A 481 2.85 -14.60 -8.08
C SER A 481 2.97 -15.93 -8.83
N PHE A 482 3.90 -15.99 -9.78
CA PHE A 482 4.39 -17.26 -10.34
C PHE A 482 5.25 -18.02 -9.33
N MET A 483 5.95 -17.29 -8.46
CA MET A 483 6.85 -17.82 -7.45
C MET A 483 6.88 -16.89 -6.23
N SER A 484 6.39 -17.42 -5.10
CA SER A 484 6.35 -16.74 -3.81
C SER A 484 7.51 -17.18 -2.93
N ILE A 485 8.42 -16.23 -2.69
CA ILE A 485 9.66 -16.41 -1.96
C ILE A 485 9.63 -15.54 -0.70
N PHE A 486 9.98 -16.17 0.41
CA PHE A 486 10.04 -15.53 1.72
C PHE A 486 11.46 -15.62 2.30
N LEU A 487 12.00 -14.49 2.77
CA LEU A 487 13.41 -14.37 3.15
C LEU A 487 13.56 -13.75 4.54
N THR A 488 14.41 -14.34 5.39
CA THR A 488 14.74 -13.79 6.71
C THR A 488 16.00 -14.41 7.31
N PRO A 489 16.76 -13.73 8.18
CA PRO A 489 17.74 -14.41 9.03
C PRO A 489 17.06 -15.47 9.92
N SER A 490 17.69 -16.63 10.10
CA SER A 490 17.10 -17.77 10.82
C SER A 490 16.92 -17.53 12.32
N THR A 491 17.49 -16.44 12.86
CA THR A 491 17.27 -15.97 14.23
C THR A 491 17.12 -14.45 14.30
N ALA A 492 16.50 -13.97 15.39
CA ALA A 492 16.39 -12.56 15.72
C ALA A 492 16.82 -12.29 17.17
N LYS A 493 16.98 -10.99 17.50
CA LYS A 493 17.37 -10.49 18.84
C LYS A 493 18.66 -11.12 19.40
N GLY A 494 19.66 -11.32 18.54
CA GLY A 494 20.95 -11.90 18.92
C GLY A 494 20.86 -13.39 19.28
N GLY A 495 20.18 -14.18 18.44
CA GLY A 495 20.01 -15.62 18.65
C GLY A 495 18.97 -16.01 19.72
N LYS A 496 18.23 -15.05 20.29
CA LYS A 496 17.22 -15.28 21.34
C LYS A 496 15.84 -15.68 20.81
N ILE A 497 15.57 -15.44 19.53
CA ILE A 497 14.34 -15.82 18.84
C ILE A 497 14.73 -16.66 17.62
N SER A 498 14.04 -17.77 17.39
CA SER A 498 14.11 -18.51 16.12
C SER A 498 13.12 -17.93 15.12
N ALA A 499 13.51 -17.75 13.86
CA ALA A 499 12.58 -17.42 12.79
C ALA A 499 11.84 -18.67 12.25
N ILE A 500 12.33 -19.88 12.54
CA ILE A 500 11.63 -21.13 12.23
C ILE A 500 11.09 -21.74 13.53
N VAL A 501 9.77 -21.88 13.66
CA VAL A 501 9.09 -22.23 14.91
C VAL A 501 8.17 -23.46 14.77
N PRO A 502 7.79 -24.14 15.88
CA PRO A 502 6.86 -25.27 15.83
C PRO A 502 5.48 -24.94 15.23
N MET A 503 4.94 -23.77 15.58
CA MET A 503 3.74 -23.16 15.02
C MET A 503 3.90 -21.64 15.09
N ALA A 504 3.50 -20.93 14.04
CA ALA A 504 3.55 -19.47 14.02
C ALA A 504 2.45 -18.92 14.94
N ALA A 505 2.76 -17.86 15.69
CA ALA A 505 1.82 -17.28 16.65
C ALA A 505 0.69 -16.48 15.98
N HIS A 506 0.89 -16.11 14.72
CA HIS A 506 -0.10 -15.53 13.80
C HIS A 506 0.17 -16.05 12.38
N VAL A 507 -0.77 -15.90 11.45
CA VAL A 507 -0.59 -16.33 10.04
C VAL A 507 -1.15 -15.28 9.09
N ASP A 508 -0.26 -14.66 8.33
CA ASP A 508 -0.58 -13.76 7.21
C ASP A 508 -0.62 -14.51 5.88
N HIS A 509 0.26 -15.52 5.73
CA HIS A 509 0.36 -16.34 4.52
C HIS A 509 0.26 -17.82 4.89
N ILE A 510 -0.80 -18.46 4.40
CA ILE A 510 -0.98 -19.91 4.55
C ILE A 510 0.04 -20.67 3.70
N SER A 511 0.33 -21.91 4.04
CA SER A 511 1.33 -22.76 3.36
C SER A 511 1.22 -22.84 1.83
N GLN A 512 0.02 -22.60 1.27
CA GLN A 512 -0.26 -22.56 -0.16
C GLN A 512 0.32 -21.31 -0.85
N ASP A 513 0.31 -20.17 -0.16
CA ASP A 513 0.85 -18.89 -0.64
C ASP A 513 2.39 -18.81 -0.50
N VAL A 514 3.03 -19.87 0.02
CA VAL A 514 4.45 -19.92 0.37
C VAL A 514 5.12 -21.10 -0.34
N GLN A 515 5.96 -20.82 -1.34
CA GLN A 515 6.61 -21.86 -2.15
C GLN A 515 8.11 -22.01 -1.89
N VAL A 516 8.80 -20.93 -1.50
CA VAL A 516 10.23 -20.97 -1.14
C VAL A 516 10.46 -20.17 0.13
N ILE A 517 11.26 -20.71 1.06
CA ILE A 517 11.79 -19.96 2.21
C ILE A 517 13.32 -19.98 2.15
N VAL A 518 13.95 -18.84 2.43
CA VAL A 518 15.40 -18.65 2.41
C VAL A 518 15.88 -18.04 3.72
N THR A 519 16.94 -18.61 4.30
CA THR A 519 17.69 -18.04 5.42
C THR A 519 19.19 -18.12 5.11
N GLU A 520 20.04 -17.55 5.95
CA GLU A 520 21.51 -17.65 5.83
C GLU A 520 22.03 -19.08 6.03
N GLN A 521 21.16 -20.00 6.45
CA GLN A 521 21.45 -21.44 6.58
C GLN A 521 21.23 -22.21 5.28
N GLY A 522 20.48 -21.63 4.32
CA GLY A 522 20.08 -22.28 3.08
C GLY A 522 18.63 -22.01 2.66
N LEU A 523 18.22 -22.70 1.61
CA LEU A 523 16.93 -22.54 0.93
C LEU A 523 16.11 -23.82 1.00
N ALA A 524 14.80 -23.67 1.28
CA ALA A 524 13.82 -24.75 1.21
C ALA A 524 12.82 -24.49 0.07
N ASP A 525 12.93 -25.26 -1.00
CA ASP A 525 11.90 -25.35 -2.05
C ASP A 525 10.77 -26.28 -1.55
N LEU A 526 9.58 -25.70 -1.40
CA LEU A 526 8.41 -26.35 -0.82
C LEU A 526 7.35 -26.72 -1.88
N ARG A 527 7.64 -26.50 -3.17
CA ARG A 527 6.73 -26.78 -4.29
C ARG A 527 6.41 -28.27 -4.37
N GLY A 528 5.12 -28.61 -4.40
CA GLY A 528 4.65 -29.99 -4.46
C GLY A 528 4.90 -30.84 -3.19
N LEU A 529 5.37 -30.24 -2.09
CA LEU A 529 5.63 -30.97 -0.84
C LEU A 529 4.40 -30.99 0.08
N ALA A 530 4.02 -32.18 0.55
CA ALA A 530 3.06 -32.35 1.65
C ALA A 530 3.63 -31.81 2.98
N PRO A 531 2.81 -31.44 3.98
CA PRO A 531 3.27 -30.70 5.17
C PRO A 531 4.43 -31.37 5.93
N LYS A 532 4.42 -32.69 6.09
CA LYS A 532 5.54 -33.44 6.70
C LYS A 532 6.86 -33.33 5.94
N LYS A 533 6.82 -33.21 4.60
CA LYS A 533 8.00 -32.99 3.76
C LYS A 533 8.45 -31.53 3.83
N ARG A 534 7.52 -30.57 3.97
CA ARG A 534 7.84 -29.15 4.23
C ARG A 534 8.58 -29.00 5.56
N ALA A 535 8.13 -29.66 6.63
CA ALA A 535 8.81 -29.70 7.92
C ALA A 535 10.24 -30.23 7.84
N ALA A 536 10.43 -31.41 7.24
CA ALA A 536 11.77 -31.97 7.04
C ALA A 536 12.68 -31.05 6.20
N ALA A 537 12.14 -30.33 5.21
CA ALA A 537 12.91 -29.39 4.40
C ALA A 537 13.30 -28.13 5.18
N LEU A 538 12.36 -27.48 5.86
CA LEU A 538 12.59 -26.23 6.61
C LEU A 538 13.53 -26.43 7.81
N ILE A 539 13.32 -27.49 8.58
CA ILE A 539 14.16 -27.82 9.74
C ILE A 539 15.61 -28.05 9.31
N ARG A 540 15.82 -28.80 8.22
CA ARG A 540 17.16 -29.13 7.72
C ARG A 540 17.84 -27.96 7.03
N ASN A 541 17.13 -27.22 6.18
CA ASN A 541 17.72 -26.25 5.26
C ASN A 541 17.68 -24.80 5.77
N CYS A 542 16.75 -24.43 6.66
CA CYS A 542 16.50 -23.04 7.02
C CYS A 542 16.61 -22.73 8.52
N ALA A 543 16.41 -23.72 9.40
CA ALA A 543 16.50 -23.49 10.84
C ALA A 543 17.95 -23.37 11.32
N HIS A 544 18.20 -22.42 12.23
CA HIS A 544 19.50 -22.19 12.88
C HIS A 544 20.01 -23.45 13.60
N PRO A 545 21.31 -23.75 13.60
CA PRO A 545 21.86 -24.93 14.29
C PRO A 545 21.50 -25.02 15.78
N SER A 546 21.34 -23.88 16.48
CA SER A 546 20.92 -23.85 17.89
C SER A 546 19.47 -24.30 18.12
N TYR A 547 18.59 -24.09 17.15
CA TYR A 547 17.15 -24.40 17.25
C TYR A 547 16.76 -25.69 16.52
N ARG A 548 17.56 -26.13 15.54
CA ARG A 548 17.30 -27.33 14.72
C ARG A 548 17.03 -28.59 15.57
N PRO A 549 17.84 -28.96 16.59
CA PRO A 549 17.56 -30.14 17.42
C PRO A 549 16.23 -30.04 18.18
N LEU A 550 15.83 -28.84 18.60
CA LEU A 550 14.56 -28.61 19.31
C LEU A 550 13.34 -28.74 18.38
N LEU A 551 13.48 -28.34 17.10
CA LEU A 551 12.46 -28.57 16.07
C LEU A 551 12.38 -30.04 15.66
N GLU A 552 13.52 -30.73 15.55
CA GLU A 552 13.60 -32.17 15.27
C GLU A 552 12.92 -32.99 16.36
N ASP A 553 13.18 -32.70 17.64
CA ASP A 553 12.47 -33.28 18.79
C ASP A 553 10.96 -33.01 18.74
N TYR A 554 10.55 -31.74 18.62
CA TYR A 554 9.12 -31.39 18.54
C TYR A 554 8.42 -32.16 17.41
N PHE A 555 9.02 -32.17 16.22
CA PHE A 555 8.44 -32.84 15.06
C PHE A 555 8.41 -34.37 15.22
N ALA A 556 9.45 -34.99 15.80
CA ALA A 556 9.49 -36.42 16.07
C ALA A 556 8.43 -36.86 17.10
N ARG A 557 8.23 -36.07 18.16
CA ARG A 557 7.16 -36.31 19.15
C ARG A 557 5.78 -36.07 18.52
N ALA A 558 5.60 -34.99 17.77
CA ALA A 558 4.33 -34.70 17.09
C ALA A 558 3.96 -35.77 16.06
N MET A 559 4.95 -36.34 15.36
CA MET A 559 4.77 -37.47 14.44
C MET A 559 4.29 -38.77 15.10
N ARG A 560 4.50 -38.93 16.41
CA ARG A 560 3.98 -40.05 17.21
C ARG A 560 2.64 -39.75 17.87
N ASP A 561 2.55 -38.57 18.48
CA ASP A 561 1.56 -38.28 19.53
C ASP A 561 0.42 -37.34 19.06
N SER A 562 0.49 -36.79 17.84
CA SER A 562 -0.57 -35.90 17.33
C SER A 562 -1.82 -36.66 16.88
N TRP A 563 -2.98 -36.05 17.11
CA TRP A 563 -4.29 -36.57 16.67
C TRP A 563 -4.39 -36.82 15.16
N GLY A 564 -3.68 -36.03 14.33
CA GLY A 564 -3.75 -36.13 12.87
C GLY A 564 -2.38 -35.99 12.20
N LEU A 565 -1.93 -37.04 11.52
CA LEU A 565 -0.58 -37.13 10.92
C LEU A 565 -0.45 -36.51 9.51
N HIS A 566 -1.37 -35.64 9.09
CA HIS A 566 -1.23 -34.86 7.85
C HIS A 566 -0.26 -33.68 8.06
N ALA A 567 -0.50 -32.90 9.12
CA ALA A 567 0.37 -31.84 9.64
C ALA A 567 0.42 -32.00 11.18
N PRO A 568 1.27 -32.92 11.70
CA PRO A 568 1.21 -33.36 13.10
C PRO A 568 1.63 -32.25 14.08
N ARG A 569 0.79 -31.92 15.06
CA ARG A 569 1.06 -30.90 16.10
C ARG A 569 0.85 -31.45 17.50
N ILE A 570 1.69 -31.00 18.44
CA ILE A 570 1.45 -31.12 19.89
C ILE A 570 0.84 -29.80 20.34
N LEU A 571 -0.48 -29.78 20.56
CA LEU A 571 -1.20 -28.53 20.87
C LEU A 571 -0.72 -27.84 22.17
N PRO A 572 -0.43 -28.55 23.28
CA PRO A 572 0.09 -27.93 24.51
C PRO A 572 1.46 -27.24 24.35
N GLU A 573 2.23 -27.60 23.33
CA GLU A 573 3.60 -27.11 23.14
C GLU A 573 3.76 -26.19 21.91
N ALA A 574 2.75 -26.10 21.04
CA ALA A 574 2.85 -25.47 19.72
C ALA A 574 3.34 -24.01 19.76
N LEU A 575 2.92 -23.24 20.78
CA LEU A 575 3.31 -21.84 21.01
C LEU A 575 4.22 -21.68 22.25
N SER A 576 4.77 -22.77 22.79
CA SER A 576 5.56 -22.75 24.03
C SER A 576 6.86 -21.94 23.92
N TRP A 577 7.40 -21.79 22.70
CA TRP A 577 8.61 -21.00 22.46
C TRP A 577 8.31 -19.50 22.59
N HIS A 578 7.17 -19.05 22.07
CA HIS A 578 6.69 -17.67 22.20
C HIS A 578 6.42 -17.32 23.66
N GLN A 579 5.73 -18.20 24.38
CA GLN A 579 5.50 -18.04 25.82
C GLN A 579 6.82 -17.96 26.59
N ARG A 580 7.78 -18.85 26.31
CA ARG A 580 9.12 -18.82 26.92
C ARG A 580 9.84 -17.50 26.65
N TYR A 581 9.78 -16.96 25.42
CA TYR A 581 10.38 -15.66 25.12
C TYR A 581 9.74 -14.51 25.91
N ILE A 582 8.42 -14.53 26.13
CA ILE A 582 7.71 -13.54 26.96
C ILE A 582 8.19 -13.63 28.44
N GLU A 583 8.38 -14.85 28.95
CA GLU A 583 8.74 -15.10 30.36
C GLU A 583 10.23 -14.90 30.68
N THR A 584 11.13 -15.26 29.75
CA THR A 584 12.58 -15.33 29.99
C THR A 584 13.41 -14.40 29.11
N GLY A 585 12.80 -13.80 28.08
CA GLY A 585 13.51 -13.07 27.03
C GLY A 585 14.25 -13.96 26.02
N SER A 586 14.00 -15.28 26.01
CA SER A 586 14.62 -16.24 25.09
C SER A 586 13.66 -17.38 24.69
N MET A 587 13.67 -17.79 23.42
CA MET A 587 13.05 -19.03 22.98
C MET A 587 13.87 -20.28 23.35
N MET A 588 15.15 -20.13 23.72
CA MET A 588 15.95 -21.27 24.21
C MET A 588 15.48 -21.70 25.61
N PRO A 589 15.35 -23.01 25.90
CA PRO A 589 15.09 -23.54 27.24
C PRO A 589 16.12 -23.14 28.30
#